data_AF-A0A970N2U5-F1
#
_entry.id   AF-A0A970N2U5-F1
#
_cell.length_a   1.000
_cell.length_b   1.000
_cell.length_c   1.000
_cell.angle_alpha   90.00
_cell.angle_beta   90.00
_cell.angle_gamma   90.00
#
_symmetry.space_group_name_H-M   'P 1'
#
loop_
_entity.id
_entity.type
_entity.pdbx_description
1 polymer ?
#
loop_
_entity_poly.entity_id
_entity_poly.type
_entity_poly.pdbx_seq_one_letter_code
_entity_poly.pdbx_strand_id
1 'polypeptide(L)' 'MSKDSALNFEKMLLRLEEIVTTIESKTLPLEQSLALYEEGQKIILELEKALKEAEEKIKDIIKVE' A
#
# COMPACT_ATOMS: atom_id res chain seq x y z
N MET A 1 4.27 -0.10 20.21
CA MET A 1 3.64 -0.56 18.96
C MET A 1 4.71 -0.58 17.88
N SER A 2 4.82 -1.70 17.18
CA SER A 2 6.07 -2.19 16.61
C SER A 2 6.50 -1.43 15.35
N LYS A 3 7.77 -1.02 15.33
CA LYS A 3 8.48 -0.40 14.18
C LYS A 3 8.26 -1.13 12.85
N ASP A 4 7.98 -2.42 12.91
CA ASP A 4 7.77 -3.29 11.75
C ASP A 4 6.55 -2.90 10.91
N SER A 5 5.45 -2.43 11.51
CA SER A 5 4.25 -2.05 10.74
C SER A 5 4.47 -0.78 9.91
N ALA A 6 5.20 0.19 10.46
CA ALA A 6 5.56 1.42 9.75
C ALA A 6 6.54 1.13 8.60
N LEU A 7 7.56 0.30 8.87
CA LEU A 7 8.49 -0.17 7.83
C LEU A 7 7.78 -0.97 6.74
N ASN A 8 6.76 -1.76 7.06
CA ASN A 8 5.99 -2.48 6.06
C ASN A 8 5.15 -1.54 5.20
N PHE A 9 4.54 -0.52 5.80
CA PHE A 9 3.78 0.50 5.08
C PHE A 9 4.66 1.24 4.07
N GLU A 10 5.82 1.74 4.49
CA GLU A 10 6.77 2.43 3.61
C GLU A 10 7.25 1.54 2.46
N LYS A 11 7.54 0.26 2.73
CA LYS A 11 7.92 -0.71 1.69
C LYS A 11 6.81 -0.95 0.68
N MET A 12 5.57 -1.09 1.14
CA MET A 12 4.41 -1.25 0.25
C MET A 12 4.19 -0.01 -0.61
N LEU A 13 4.36 1.18 -0.04
CA LEU A 13 4.26 2.45 -0.76
C LEU A 13 5.34 2.56 -1.86
N LEU A 14 6.60 2.28 -1.52
CA LEU A 14 7.70 2.25 -2.49
C LEU A 14 7.45 1.26 -3.61
N ARG A 15 6.94 0.07 -3.27
CA ARG A 15 6.62 -0.95 -4.28
C ARG A 15 5.52 -0.48 -5.23
N LEU A 16 4.51 0.24 -4.72
CA LEU A 16 3.45 0.81 -5.55
C LEU A 16 4.01 1.85 -6.52
N GLU A 17 4.92 2.72 -6.06
CA GLU A 17 5.59 3.71 -6.92
C GLU A 17 6.43 3.03 -8.03
N GLU A 18 7.15 1.96 -7.70
CA GLU A 18 7.89 1.16 -8.68
C GLU A 18 6.95 0.56 -9.74
N ILE A 19 5.80 0.02 -9.32
CA ILE A 19 4.78 -0.54 -10.22
C ILE A 19 4.26 0.53 -11.17
N VAL A 20 3.88 1.70 -10.65
CA VAL A 20 3.39 2.83 -11.46
C VAL A 20 4.43 3.26 -12.48
N THR A 21 5.67 3.48 -12.02
CA THR A 21 6.79 3.87 -12.88
C THR A 21 7.04 2.84 -13.99
N THR A 22 6.93 1.56 -13.66
CA THR A 22 7.12 0.45 -14.61
C THR A 22 6.01 0.42 -15.65
N ILE A 23 4.75 0.58 -15.25
CA ILE A 23 3.60 0.61 -16.18
C ILE A 23 3.70 1.84 -17.11
N GLU A 24 4.14 2.98 -16.60
CA GLU A 24 4.30 4.22 -17.37
C GLU A 24 5.42 4.16 -18.42
N SER A 25 6.38 3.23 -18.30
CA SER A 25 7.47 3.08 -19.25
C SER A 25 7.03 2.57 -20.64
N LYS A 26 5.74 2.19 -20.81
CA LYS A 26 5.07 1.84 -22.09
C LYS A 26 5.70 0.73 -22.93
N THR A 27 6.66 -0.01 -22.38
CA THR A 27 7.34 -1.13 -23.07
C THR A 27 6.98 -2.50 -22.50
N LEU A 28 5.95 -2.58 -21.64
CA LEU A 28 5.59 -3.84 -21.00
C LEU A 28 4.66 -4.71 -21.86
N PRO A 29 4.92 -6.02 -21.95
CA PRO A 29 3.96 -6.98 -22.47
C PRO A 29 2.65 -6.96 -21.69
N LEU A 30 1.53 -7.26 -22.37
CA LEU A 30 0.19 -7.22 -21.77
C LEU A 30 0.08 -8.11 -20.52
N GLU A 31 0.64 -9.32 -20.54
CA GLU A 31 0.58 -10.21 -19.37
C GLU A 31 1.32 -9.62 -18.16
N GLN A 32 2.44 -8.92 -18.38
CA GLN A 32 3.19 -8.28 -17.30
C GLN A 32 2.44 -7.06 -16.76
N SER A 33 1.82 -6.27 -17.65
CA SER A 33 0.97 -5.14 -17.24
C SER A 33 -0.22 -5.60 -16.39
N LEU A 34 -0.85 -6.72 -16.74
CA LEU A 34 -1.93 -7.32 -15.95
C LEU A 34 -1.43 -7.81 -14.59
N ALA A 35 -0.29 -8.49 -14.54
CA ALA A 35 0.29 -8.97 -13.29
C ALA A 35 0.65 -7.82 -12.34
N LEU A 36 1.28 -6.75 -12.86
CA LEU A 36 1.61 -5.57 -12.08
C LEU A 36 0.37 -4.81 -11.61
N TYR A 37 -0.69 -4.77 -12.42
CA TYR A 37 -1.95 -4.17 -12.02
C TYR A 37 -2.60 -4.95 -10.86
N GLU A 38 -2.64 -6.28 -10.93
CA GLU A 38 -3.12 -7.11 -9.82
C GLU A 38 -2.29 -6.96 -8.55
N GLU A 39 -0.96 -6.88 -8.69
CA GLU A 39 -0.06 -6.62 -7.57
C GLU A 39 -0.34 -5.25 -6.94
N GLY A 40 -0.45 -4.20 -7.76
CA GLY A 40 -0.77 -2.85 -7.31
C GLY A 40 -2.11 -2.78 -6.57
N GLN A 41 -3.14 -3.46 -7.08
CA GLN A 41 -4.46 -3.55 -6.42
C GLN A 41 -4.35 -4.19 -5.03
N LYS A 42 -3.59 -5.28 -4.88
CA LYS A 42 -3.37 -5.91 -3.58
C LYS A 42 -2.66 -4.98 -2.59
N ILE A 43 -1.63 -4.27 -3.07
CA ILE A 43 -0.89 -3.31 -2.25
C ILE A 43 -1.80 -2.17 -1.77
N ILE A 44 -2.63 -1.62 -2.65
CA ILE A 44 -3.59 -0.56 -2.30
C ILE A 44 -4.52 -1.03 -1.18
N LEU A 45 -5.09 -2.24 -1.28
CA LEU A 45 -5.98 -2.78 -0.25
C LEU A 45 -5.30 -2.92 1.12
N GLU A 46 -4.04 -3.36 1.14
CA GLU A 46 -3.27 -3.47 2.40
C GLU A 46 -2.94 -2.09 2.99
N LEU A 47 -2.60 -1.10 2.15
CA LEU A 47 -2.38 0.28 2.59
C LEU A 47 -3.66 0.88 3.19
N GLU A 48 -4.81 0.73 2.53
CA GLU A 48 -6.10 1.19 3.03
C GLU A 48 -6.45 0.56 4.39
N LYS A 49 -6.22 -0.75 4.51
CA LYS A 49 -6.42 -1.46 5.78
C LYS A 49 -5.53 -0.93 6.88
N ALA A 50 -4.23 -0.73 6.61
CA ALA A 50 -3.29 -0.19 7.57
C ALA A 50 -3.69 1.23 8.04
N LEU A 51 -4.14 2.08 7.12
CA LEU A 51 -4.63 3.42 7.43
C LEU A 51 -5.90 3.37 8.30
N LYS A 52 -6.84 2.49 7.97
CA LYS A 52 -8.07 2.31 8.75
C LYS A 52 -7.78 1.82 10.17
N GLU A 53 -6.89 0.85 10.33
CA GLU A 53 -6.46 0.38 11.66
C GLU A 53 -5.78 1.49 12.47
N ALA A 54 -5.01 2.36 11.82
CA ALA A 54 -4.42 3.52 12.47
C ALA A 54 -5.49 4.55 12.90
N GLU A 55 -6.47 4.83 12.02
CA GLU A 55 -7.58 5.74 12.32
C GLU A 55 -8.44 5.23 13.48
N GLU A 56 -8.75 3.94 13.52
CA GLU A 56 -9.51 3.31 14.61
C GLU A 56 -8.77 3.44 15.95
N LYS A 57 -7.45 3.17 15.97
CA LYS A 57 -6.62 3.37 17.17
C LYS A 57 -6.64 4.83 17.64
N ILE A 58 -6.57 5.78 16.71
CA ILE A 58 -6.64 7.22 17.05
C ILE A 58 -8.02 7.55 17.64
N LYS A 59 -9.11 7.05 17.05
CA LYS A 59 -10.47 7.26 17.57
C LYS A 59 -10.64 6.71 18.97
N ASP A 60 -10.07 5.55 19.27
CA ASP A 60 -10.12 4.96 20.61
C ASP A 60 -9.36 5.81 21.63
N ILE A 61 -8.23 6.40 21.26
CA ILE A 61 -7.48 7.31 22.13
C ILE A 61 -8.29 8.59 22.42
N ILE A 62 -8.95 9.16 21.40
CA ILE A 62 -9.74 10.40 21.53
C ILE A 62 -11.03 10.16 22.34
N LYS A 63 -11.65 8.98 22.25
CA LYS A 63 -12.87 8.64 23.01
C LYS A 63 -12.67 8.48 24.52
N VAL A 64 -11.42 8.45 25.00
CA VAL A 64 -11.09 8.26 26.43
C VAL A 64 -11.04 9.60 27.19
N GLU A 65 -11.34 10.74 26.53
CA GLU A 65 -11.61 12.04 27.18
C GLU A 65 -13.09 12.23 27.60
#